data_AF-A0AA38ZC05-F1
#
_entry.id   AF-A0AA38ZC05-F1
#
_cell.length_a   1.000
_cell.length_b   1.000
_cell.length_c   1.000
_cell.angle_alpha   90.00
_cell.angle_beta   90.00
_cell.angle_gamma   90.00
#
_symmetry.space_group_name_H-M   'P 1'
#
loop_
_entity.id
_entity.type
_entity.pdbx_description
1 polymer ?
#
loop_
_entity_poly.entity_id
_entity_poly.type
_entity_poly.pdbx_seq_one_letter_code
_entity_poly.pdbx_strand_id
1 'polypeptide(L)'
;MHIRVRSGGHDFDGLSYIAEVPFIIVDLVELRSINVDIEDGSAWVEAGTTLGEVYYSVANKSRIHAFPAGVCPTVGVGGQFSGGGGGTLLRKYGPAADNIIDAYILDSNGRLLNKESMGEDLFWAI
;
A
#
# COMPACT_ATOMS: atom_id res chain seq x y z
N MET A 1 -4.03 -19.62 -14.89
CA MET A 1 -3.30 -18.49 -15.50
C MET A 1 -2.53 -17.81 -14.37
N HIS A 2 -1.22 -17.62 -14.51
CA HIS A 2 -0.42 -17.04 -13.43
C HIS A 2 -0.64 -15.52 -13.35
N ILE A 3 -0.60 -14.95 -12.14
CA ILE A 3 -0.84 -13.52 -11.92
C ILE A 3 0.42 -12.90 -11.31
N ARG A 4 0.79 -11.72 -11.83
CA ARG A 4 1.67 -10.77 -11.14
C ARG A 4 0.87 -9.49 -10.89
N VAL A 5 0.96 -8.96 -9.68
CA VAL A 5 0.28 -7.70 -9.32
C VAL A 5 1.30 -6.58 -9.32
N ARG A 6 0.97 -5.47 -9.97
CA ARG A 6 1.83 -4.28 -10.04
C ARG A 6 1.12 -3.07 -9.48
N SER A 7 1.76 -2.45 -8.48
CA SER A 7 1.44 -1.10 -8.01
C SER A 7 2.38 -0.11 -8.70
N GLY A 8 3.36 0.46 -8.00
CA GLY A 8 4.33 1.42 -8.57
C GLY A 8 5.46 0.82 -9.41
N GLY A 9 5.57 -0.51 -9.52
CA GLY A 9 6.58 -1.19 -10.36
C GLY A 9 8.03 -1.09 -9.86
N HIS A 10 8.24 -0.77 -8.57
CA HIS A 10 9.57 -0.62 -7.94
C HIS A 10 10.19 -1.93 -7.44
N ASP A 11 9.71 -3.07 -7.92
CA ASP A 11 10.31 -4.36 -7.58
C ASP A 11 11.73 -4.43 -8.16
N PHE A 12 12.73 -4.69 -7.31
CA PHE A 12 14.14 -4.67 -7.70
C PHE A 12 14.50 -5.73 -8.74
N ASP A 13 13.79 -6.86 -8.72
CA ASP A 13 14.00 -7.99 -9.63
C ASP A 13 12.89 -8.06 -10.71
N GLY A 14 12.02 -7.06 -10.77
CA GLY A 14 10.91 -6.99 -11.72
C GLY A 14 9.80 -8.04 -11.50
N LEU A 15 9.71 -8.68 -10.34
CA LEU A 15 8.78 -9.76 -10.04
C LEU A 15 7.30 -9.36 -10.10
N SER A 16 7.00 -8.06 -10.11
CA SER A 16 5.65 -7.53 -10.35
C SER A 16 5.22 -7.54 -11.82
N TYR A 17 6.15 -7.75 -12.77
CA TYR A 17 5.86 -7.74 -14.21
C TYR A 17 6.67 -8.76 -15.04
N ILE A 18 7.40 -9.68 -14.40
CA ILE A 18 8.14 -10.76 -15.06
C ILE A 18 7.72 -12.12 -14.45
N ALA A 19 7.55 -13.13 -15.30
CA ALA A 19 7.42 -14.53 -14.89
C ALA A 19 7.97 -15.46 -15.99
N GLU A 20 8.46 -16.63 -15.59
CA GLU A 20 8.96 -17.68 -16.50
C GLU A 20 7.85 -18.53 -17.14
N VAL A 21 6.61 -18.34 -16.69
CA VAL A 21 5.41 -19.04 -17.18
C VAL A 21 4.46 -18.03 -17.81
N PRO A 22 3.56 -18.45 -18.74
CA PRO A 22 2.52 -17.56 -19.26
C PRO A 22 1.69 -16.94 -18.12
N PHE A 23 1.63 -15.61 -18.11
CA PHE A 23 1.05 -14.85 -17.01
C PHE A 23 0.32 -13.60 -17.51
N ILE A 24 -0.48 -13.04 -16.61
CA ILE A 24 -1.08 -11.71 -16.77
C ILE A 24 -0.59 -10.78 -15.67
N ILE A 25 -0.58 -9.48 -16.00
CA ILE A 25 -0.30 -8.42 -15.04
C ILE A 25 -1.64 -7.80 -14.65
N VAL A 26 -1.90 -7.77 -13.34
CA VAL A 26 -2.95 -6.92 -12.77
C VAL A 26 -2.28 -5.62 -12.36
N ASP A 27 -2.41 -4.60 -13.20
CA ASP A 27 -1.86 -3.28 -12.94
C ASP A 27 -2.89 -2.44 -12.18
N LEU A 28 -2.51 -1.98 -11.00
CA LEU A 28 -3.39 -1.24 -10.09
C LEU A 28 -3.30 0.28 -10.31
N VAL A 29 -2.56 0.75 -11.32
CA VAL A 29 -2.31 2.18 -11.60
C VAL A 29 -3.57 3.06 -11.62
N GLU A 30 -4.75 2.52 -11.90
CA GLU A 30 -6.02 3.28 -11.91
C GLU A 30 -6.76 3.28 -10.56
N LEU A 31 -6.39 2.40 -9.62
CA LEU A 31 -6.92 2.38 -8.25
C LEU A 31 -6.07 3.30 -7.37
N ARG A 32 -6.33 4.61 -7.49
CA ARG A 32 -5.52 5.70 -6.91
C ARG A 32 -6.28 6.69 -6.01
N SER A 33 -7.45 6.32 -5.53
CA SER A 33 -8.21 7.15 -4.60
C SER A 33 -7.49 7.29 -3.26
N ILE A 34 -7.56 8.51 -2.69
CA ILE A 34 -7.04 8.84 -1.37
C ILE A 34 -8.11 9.66 -0.65
N ASN A 35 -8.59 9.16 0.48
CA ASN A 35 -9.51 9.88 1.36
C ASN A 35 -8.84 10.07 2.72
N VAL A 36 -8.57 11.31 3.10
CA VAL A 36 -7.90 11.68 4.35
C VAL A 36 -8.92 12.29 5.30
N ASP A 37 -9.03 11.72 6.50
CA ASP A 37 -9.82 12.23 7.61
C ASP A 37 -8.87 12.74 8.71
N ILE A 38 -8.84 14.05 8.90
CA ILE A 38 -7.98 14.70 9.90
C ILE A 38 -8.59 14.64 11.31
N GLU A 39 -9.90 14.50 11.42
CA GLU A 39 -10.57 14.41 12.74
C GLU A 39 -10.34 13.03 13.35
N ASP A 40 -10.43 11.98 12.53
CA ASP A 40 -10.10 10.60 12.92
C ASP A 40 -8.59 10.33 12.95
N GLY A 41 -7.79 11.13 12.23
CA GLY A 41 -6.35 10.93 12.10
C GLY A 41 -5.97 9.74 11.22
N SER A 42 -6.82 9.41 10.24
CA SER A 42 -6.67 8.24 9.38
C SER A 42 -6.82 8.60 7.90
N ALA A 43 -6.47 7.64 7.03
CA ALA A 43 -6.70 7.77 5.59
C ALA A 43 -6.95 6.41 4.95
N TRP A 44 -7.90 6.35 4.02
CA TRP A 44 -8.02 5.24 3.08
C TRP A 44 -7.24 5.56 1.81
N VAL A 45 -6.36 4.64 1.42
CA VAL A 45 -5.42 4.81 0.31
C VAL A 45 -5.49 3.56 -0.56
N GLU A 46 -5.83 3.73 -1.84
CA GLU A 46 -5.87 2.59 -2.77
C GLU A 46 -4.47 2.11 -3.16
N ALA A 47 -4.35 0.81 -3.43
CA ALA A 47 -3.06 0.13 -3.60
C ALA A 47 -2.24 0.59 -4.82
N GLY A 48 -2.87 1.25 -5.80
CA GLY A 48 -2.21 1.82 -6.97
C GLY A 48 -1.56 3.19 -6.75
N THR A 49 -1.83 3.83 -5.61
CA THR A 49 -1.25 5.14 -5.27
C THR A 49 0.24 5.04 -5.01
N THR A 50 0.91 6.17 -5.18
CA THR A 50 2.33 6.37 -4.88
C THR A 50 2.50 7.14 -3.57
N LEU A 51 3.65 6.98 -2.92
CA LEU A 51 3.97 7.71 -1.70
C LEU A 51 3.86 9.24 -1.87
N GLY A 52 4.29 9.75 -3.03
CA GLY A 52 4.20 11.18 -3.33
C GLY A 52 2.76 11.68 -3.28
N GLU A 53 1.82 10.91 -3.85
CA GLU A 53 0.39 11.23 -3.83
C GLU A 53 -0.18 11.18 -2.40
N VAL A 54 0.24 10.19 -1.59
CA VAL A 54 -0.14 10.11 -0.16
C VAL A 54 0.37 11.31 0.61
N TYR A 55 1.67 11.61 0.51
CA TYR A 55 2.27 12.74 1.23
C TYR A 55 1.65 14.07 0.82
N TYR A 56 1.43 14.28 -0.48
CA TYR A 56 0.78 15.47 -1.00
C TYR A 56 -0.65 15.63 -0.47
N SER A 57 -1.43 14.53 -0.46
CA SER A 57 -2.82 14.55 0.01
C SER A 57 -2.93 14.85 1.49
N VAL A 58 -2.07 14.24 2.32
CA VAL A 58 -2.02 14.52 3.77
C VAL A 58 -1.59 15.97 4.03
N ALA A 59 -0.53 16.44 3.37
CA ALA A 59 -0.01 17.79 3.56
C ALA A 59 -1.01 18.90 3.13
N ASN A 60 -1.82 18.64 2.09
CA ASN A 60 -2.88 19.54 1.66
C ASN A 60 -4.02 19.67 2.68
N LYS A 61 -4.24 18.64 3.49
CA LYS A 61 -5.28 18.62 4.53
C LYS A 61 -4.77 19.16 5.86
N SER A 62 -3.49 18.94 6.19
CA SER A 62 -2.91 19.42 7.44
C SER A 62 -1.40 19.56 7.39
N ARG A 63 -0.86 20.61 8.01
CA ARG A 63 0.60 20.85 8.16
C ARG A 63 1.22 20.12 9.36
N ILE A 64 0.42 19.47 10.18
CA ILE A 64 0.87 18.78 11.41
C ILE A 64 0.65 17.27 11.37
N HIS A 65 0.12 16.75 10.25
CA HIS A 65 -0.04 15.31 10.01
C HIS A 65 1.02 14.83 9.03
N ALA A 66 1.45 13.58 9.21
CA ALA A 66 2.39 12.88 8.34
C ALA A 66 2.14 11.38 8.43
N PHE A 67 2.67 10.62 7.47
CA PHE A 67 2.63 9.16 7.47
C PHE A 67 4.05 8.59 7.33
N PRO A 68 4.49 7.63 8.18
CA PRO A 68 5.85 7.12 8.18
C PRO A 68 6.05 6.06 7.09
N ALA A 69 6.54 6.47 5.92
CA ALA A 69 6.85 5.56 4.82
C ALA A 69 8.18 5.94 4.13
N GLY A 70 8.47 5.32 2.99
CA GLY A 70 9.71 5.50 2.22
C GLY A 70 9.94 6.91 1.67
N VAL A 71 11.13 7.16 1.13
CA VAL A 71 11.53 8.49 0.64
C VAL A 71 11.28 8.71 -0.85
N CYS A 72 11.14 7.63 -1.63
CA CYS A 72 11.01 7.67 -3.08
C CYS A 72 9.55 7.93 -3.49
N PRO A 73 9.21 9.10 -4.05
CA PRO A 73 7.81 9.50 -4.25
C PRO A 73 7.02 8.60 -5.20
N THR A 74 7.70 7.99 -6.19
CA THR A 74 7.09 7.13 -7.20
C THR A 74 6.87 5.69 -6.75
N VAL A 75 7.34 5.31 -5.56
CA VAL A 75 7.11 3.95 -5.04
C VAL A 75 5.63 3.80 -4.72
N GLY A 76 5.03 2.72 -5.21
CA GLY A 76 3.62 2.41 -4.97
C GLY A 76 3.38 1.83 -3.58
N VAL A 77 2.28 2.23 -2.95
CA VAL A 77 1.95 1.83 -1.58
C VAL A 77 1.70 0.33 -1.47
N GLY A 78 1.06 -0.30 -2.46
CA GLY A 78 0.66 -1.71 -2.38
C GLY A 78 1.83 -2.64 -2.13
N GLY A 79 2.95 -2.43 -2.82
CA GLY A 79 4.17 -3.24 -2.62
C GLY A 79 5.01 -2.79 -1.42
N GLN A 80 5.04 -1.49 -1.13
CA GLN A 80 5.88 -0.98 -0.05
C GLN A 80 5.32 -1.29 1.34
N PHE A 81 4.01 -1.09 1.52
CA PHE A 81 3.35 -1.29 2.80
C PHE A 81 3.35 -2.77 3.18
N SER A 82 3.07 -3.65 2.22
CA SER A 82 3.15 -5.11 2.44
C SER A 82 4.57 -5.64 2.64
N GLY A 83 5.58 -4.88 2.26
CA GLY A 83 6.99 -5.17 2.56
C GLY A 83 7.52 -4.48 3.83
N GLY A 84 6.66 -3.83 4.62
CA GLY A 84 7.04 -3.02 5.77
C GLY A 84 7.09 -1.52 5.46
N GLY A 85 8.08 -1.09 4.67
CA GLY A 85 8.20 0.30 4.22
C GLY A 85 8.86 1.26 5.22
N GLY A 86 10.18 1.41 5.14
CA GLY A 86 10.96 2.28 6.04
C GLY A 86 11.38 3.61 5.41
N GLY A 87 11.45 4.67 6.22
CA GLY A 87 11.96 5.98 5.80
C GLY A 87 12.44 6.85 6.97
N THR A 88 12.39 8.17 6.81
CA THR A 88 12.99 9.13 7.78
C THR A 88 12.30 9.13 9.14
N LEU A 89 11.03 8.71 9.19
CA LEU A 89 10.23 8.62 10.40
C LEU A 89 10.34 7.27 11.13
N LEU A 90 11.06 6.30 10.56
CA LEU A 90 11.18 4.93 11.07
C LEU A 90 11.55 4.87 12.55
N ARG A 91 12.54 5.66 12.98
CA ARG A 91 13.02 5.63 14.37
C ARG A 91 12.01 6.16 15.39
N LYS A 92 11.03 6.94 14.95
CA LYS A 92 10.03 7.57 15.83
C LYS A 92 8.69 6.84 15.81
N TYR A 93 8.31 6.30 14.66
CA TYR A 93 6.97 5.74 14.45
C TYR A 93 6.95 4.31 13.87
N GLY A 94 8.11 3.71 13.62
CA GLY A 94 8.19 2.41 12.94
C GLY A 94 7.99 2.50 11.42
N PRO A 95 7.99 1.35 10.73
CA PRO A 95 7.69 1.24 9.30
C PRO A 95 6.22 1.58 8.99
N ALA A 96 5.90 1.73 7.72
CA ALA A 96 4.53 2.00 7.26
C ALA A 96 3.55 0.92 7.73
N ALA A 97 3.93 -0.36 7.64
CA ALA A 97 3.10 -1.50 8.07
C ALA A 97 2.66 -1.42 9.53
N ASP A 98 3.53 -0.94 10.44
CA ASP A 98 3.20 -0.79 11.87
C ASP A 98 2.12 0.26 12.13
N ASN A 99 1.78 1.08 11.12
CA ASN A 99 0.83 2.18 11.21
C ASN A 99 -0.45 1.93 10.39
N ILE A 100 -0.67 0.69 9.91
CA ILE A 100 -1.89 0.29 9.20
C ILE A 100 -2.89 -0.29 10.19
N ILE A 101 -4.13 0.22 10.15
CA ILE A 101 -5.18 -0.15 11.10
C ILE A 101 -6.25 -1.08 10.51
N ASP A 102 -6.42 -1.06 9.17
CA ASP A 102 -7.32 -1.91 8.39
C ASP A 102 -6.81 -1.96 6.92
N ALA A 103 -7.26 -2.95 6.15
CA ALA A 103 -6.91 -3.13 4.75
C ALA A 103 -8.01 -3.90 3.99
N TYR A 104 -8.10 -3.69 2.68
CA TYR A 104 -8.89 -4.53 1.79
C TYR A 104 -7.99 -5.46 0.97
N ILE A 105 -8.34 -6.74 0.90
CA ILE A 105 -7.64 -7.75 0.09
C ILE A 105 -8.62 -8.63 -0.68
N LEU A 106 -8.24 -9.03 -1.89
CA LEU A 106 -8.95 -10.08 -2.64
C LEU A 106 -8.27 -11.42 -2.39
N ASP A 107 -9.03 -12.39 -1.87
CA ASP A 107 -8.53 -13.75 -1.65
C ASP A 107 -8.52 -14.59 -2.95
N SER A 108 -8.00 -15.81 -2.85
CA SER A 108 -7.92 -16.74 -3.99
C SER A 108 -9.28 -17.19 -4.53
N ASN A 109 -10.37 -16.97 -3.80
CA ASN A 109 -11.74 -17.23 -4.23
C ASN A 109 -12.42 -15.99 -4.82
N GLY A 110 -11.72 -14.86 -4.92
CA GLY A 110 -12.26 -13.59 -5.42
C GLY A 110 -13.15 -12.86 -4.41
N ARG A 111 -13.05 -13.18 -3.11
CA ARG A 111 -13.79 -12.48 -2.05
C ARG A 111 -12.99 -11.25 -1.62
N LEU A 112 -13.68 -10.11 -1.52
CA LEU A 112 -13.12 -8.89 -0.95
C LEU A 112 -13.26 -8.96 0.58
N LEU A 113 -12.13 -8.93 1.27
CA LEU A 113 -12.06 -9.03 2.72
C LEU A 113 -11.48 -7.74 3.29
N ASN A 114 -12.09 -7.23 4.36
CA ASN A 114 -11.50 -6.24 5.27
C ASN A 114 -10.78 -6.95 6.43
N LYS A 115 -10.17 -6.21 7.37
CA LYS A 115 -9.47 -6.79 8.54
C LYS A 115 -10.32 -7.81 9.30
N GLU A 116 -11.58 -7.46 9.59
CA GLU A 116 -12.49 -8.34 10.35
C GLU A 116 -12.74 -9.67 9.62
N SER A 117 -13.04 -9.60 8.32
CA SER A 117 -13.37 -10.79 7.53
C SER A 117 -12.16 -11.59 7.06
N MET A 118 -10.97 -10.99 7.00
CA MET A 118 -9.72 -11.71 6.73
C MET A 118 -9.13 -12.38 7.98
N GLY A 119 -9.43 -11.83 9.16
CA GLY A 119 -8.89 -12.30 10.44
C GLY A 119 -7.46 -11.81 10.71
N GLU A 120 -7.06 -11.87 11.98
CA GLU A 120 -5.79 -11.29 12.45
C GLU A 120 -4.55 -11.96 11.84
N ASP A 121 -4.57 -13.27 11.59
CA ASP A 121 -3.43 -13.98 11.01
C ASP A 121 -3.12 -13.50 9.59
N LEU A 122 -4.15 -13.29 8.76
CA LEU A 122 -3.95 -12.78 7.40
C LEU A 122 -3.61 -11.29 7.44
N PHE A 123 -4.26 -10.51 8.32
CA PHE A 123 -3.94 -9.09 8.49
C PHE A 123 -2.48 -8.87 8.94
N TRP A 124 -1.96 -9.73 9.82
CA TRP A 124 -0.55 -9.70 10.23
C TRP A 124 0.42 -10.06 9.10
N ALA A 125 0.01 -10.94 8.19
CA ALA A 125 0.86 -11.44 7.12
C ALA A 125 1.03 -10.46 5.95
N ILE A 126 0.08 -9.53 5.77
CA ILE A 126 0.03 -8.56 4.66
C ILE A 126 0.52 -7.19 5.07
#